data_AF-A0A453JGZ5-F1
#
_entry.id   AF-A0A453JGZ5-F1
#
_cell.length_a   1.000
_cell.length_b   1.000
_cell.length_c   1.000
_cell.angle_alpha   90.00
_cell.angle_beta   90.00
_cell.angle_gamma   90.00
#
_symmetry.space_group_name_H-M   'P 1'
#
loop_
_entity.id
_entity.type
_entity.pdbx_description
1 polymer ?
#
loop_
_entity_poly.entity_id
_entity_poly.type
_entity_poly.pdbx_seq_one_letter_code
_entity_poly.pdbx_strand_id
1 'polypeptide(L)'
;YGPHTLSAYIQEFQKLATAMVANKEIPATNILPPDMLDKQIGLLPGVILDSTPPGVHFGDVSSDVAANSDFRKGSTVNATFHSACPRNDLLTDGTFALVERLNGDNWIPVYDDDDWSLRFKWSRPSKLSPESFATLEWTIPEDAVPGVYRLRHFGASKPLIGSIEHFTGTSRAFAVR
;
A
#
# COMPACT_ATOMS: atom_id res chain seq x y z
N TYR A 1 -28.17 1.70 20.31
CA TYR A 1 -29.37 2.16 21.03
C TYR A 1 -29.80 1.18 22.14
N GLY A 2 -28.85 0.64 22.92
CA GLY A 2 -29.16 -0.26 24.06
C GLY A 2 -29.66 -1.67 23.69
N PRO A 3 -30.20 -2.43 24.68
CA PRO A 3 -30.54 -3.85 24.57
C PRO A 3 -31.60 -4.18 23.51
N HIS A 4 -32.36 -3.19 23.04
CA HIS A 4 -33.41 -3.37 22.03
C HIS A 4 -32.97 -2.95 20.62
N THR A 5 -31.67 -2.69 20.38
CA THR A 5 -31.17 -2.26 19.06
C THR A 5 -31.51 -3.27 17.96
N LEU A 6 -31.33 -4.58 18.22
CA LEU A 6 -31.66 -5.63 17.26
C LEU A 6 -33.16 -5.65 16.94
N SER A 7 -34.02 -5.60 17.96
CA SER A 7 -35.48 -5.59 17.79
C SER A 7 -35.95 -4.36 17.01
N ALA A 8 -35.36 -3.19 17.26
CA ALA A 8 -35.66 -1.97 16.51
C ALA A 8 -35.29 -2.10 15.03
N TYR A 9 -34.14 -2.68 14.69
CA TYR A 9 -33.79 -2.96 13.29
C TYR A 9 -34.75 -3.95 12.66
N ILE A 10 -35.09 -5.06 13.35
CA ILE A 10 -36.08 -6.03 12.84
C ILE A 10 -37.40 -5.33 12.50
N GLN A 11 -37.90 -4.47 13.40
CA GLN A 11 -39.13 -3.71 13.18
C GLN A 11 -39.04 -2.81 11.92
N GLU A 12 -37.98 -2.00 11.80
CA GLU A 12 -37.85 -1.10 10.65
C GLU A 12 -37.67 -1.87 9.33
N PHE A 13 -36.88 -2.96 9.31
CA PHE A 13 -36.74 -3.80 8.13
C PHE A 13 -38.05 -4.53 7.76
N GLN A 14 -38.83 -5.00 8.75
CA GLN A 14 -40.15 -5.59 8.50
C GLN A 14 -41.12 -4.57 7.91
N LYS A 15 -41.10 -3.32 8.38
CA LYS A 15 -41.89 -2.22 7.83
C LYS A 15 -41.50 -1.93 6.38
N LEU A 16 -40.21 -1.82 6.07
CA LEU A 16 -39.70 -1.65 4.70
C LEU A 16 -40.15 -2.81 3.79
N ALA A 17 -39.94 -4.06 4.22
CA ALA A 17 -40.31 -5.24 3.45
C ALA A 17 -41.82 -5.31 3.18
N THR A 18 -42.65 -5.00 4.19
CA THR A 18 -44.11 -4.99 4.04
C THR A 18 -44.57 -3.92 3.04
N ALA A 19 -43.96 -2.73 3.08
CA ALA A 19 -44.28 -1.66 2.14
C ALA A 19 -43.87 -2.01 0.71
N MET A 20 -42.70 -2.64 0.52
CA MET A 20 -42.24 -3.13 -0.79
C MET A 20 -43.20 -4.17 -1.37
N VAL A 21 -43.63 -5.16 -0.57
CA VAL A 21 -44.60 -6.19 -0.99
C VAL A 21 -45.95 -5.56 -1.37
N ALA A 22 -46.38 -4.56 -0.61
CA ALA A 22 -47.64 -3.87 -0.86
C ALA A 22 -47.58 -2.80 -1.97
N ASN A 23 -46.41 -2.59 -2.60
CA ASN A 23 -46.13 -1.47 -3.50
C ASN A 23 -46.59 -0.11 -2.91
N LYS A 24 -46.30 0.11 -1.62
CA LYS A 24 -46.65 1.32 -0.88
C LYS A 24 -45.41 2.15 -0.61
N GLU A 25 -45.55 3.46 -0.76
CA GLU A 25 -44.53 4.41 -0.34
C GLU A 25 -44.49 4.51 1.20
N ILE A 26 -43.28 4.71 1.74
CA ILE A 26 -43.08 5.04 3.15
C ILE A 26 -42.89 6.55 3.25
N PRO A 27 -43.60 7.23 4.16
CA PRO A 27 -43.43 8.66 4.37
C PRO A 27 -41.97 9.00 4.64
N ALA A 28 -41.43 9.96 3.88
CA ALA A 28 -40.10 10.47 4.12
C ALA A 28 -40.02 11.14 5.51
N THR A 29 -38.90 10.95 6.20
CA THR A 29 -38.58 11.76 7.37
C THR A 29 -37.94 13.07 6.92
N ASN A 30 -38.29 14.17 7.59
CA ASN A 30 -37.62 15.47 7.43
C ASN A 30 -36.30 15.57 8.22
N ILE A 31 -35.92 14.50 8.92
CA ILE A 31 -34.69 14.41 9.69
C ILE A 31 -33.59 13.89 8.76
N LEU A 32 -32.75 14.80 8.29
CA LEU A 32 -31.52 14.45 7.59
C LEU A 32 -30.39 14.26 8.62
N PRO A 33 -29.45 13.33 8.37
CA PRO A 33 -28.24 13.26 9.19
C PRO A 33 -27.50 14.60 9.12
N PRO A 34 -26.94 15.09 10.23
CA PRO A 34 -26.19 16.34 10.23
C PRO A 34 -24.92 16.21 9.39
N ASP A 35 -24.58 17.26 8.64
CA ASP A 35 -23.28 17.37 8.01
C ASP A 35 -22.20 17.70 9.07
N MET A 36 -21.17 16.87 9.10
CA MET A 36 -20.07 16.94 10.06
C MET A 36 -18.71 17.14 9.38
N LEU A 37 -18.67 17.45 8.08
CA LEU A 37 -17.41 17.58 7.32
C LEU A 37 -16.47 18.65 7.91
N ASP A 38 -17.01 19.82 8.29
CA ASP A 38 -16.23 20.93 8.85
C ASP A 38 -15.93 20.80 10.36
N LYS A 39 -16.35 19.70 11.00
CA LYS A 39 -16.22 19.49 12.47
C LYS A 39 -15.24 18.39 12.84
N GLN A 40 -14.38 18.01 11.89
CA GLN A 40 -13.39 16.95 12.08
C GLN A 40 -12.13 17.51 12.73
N ILE A 41 -11.65 16.85 13.79
CA ILE A 41 -10.39 17.19 14.47
C ILE A 41 -9.33 16.16 14.08
N GLY A 42 -8.25 16.61 13.42
CA GLY A 42 -7.09 15.78 13.08
C GLY A 42 -5.92 16.03 14.02
N LEU A 43 -5.54 15.02 14.82
CA LEU A 43 -4.38 15.10 15.75
C LEU A 43 -3.15 14.32 15.25
N LEU A 44 -3.26 13.63 14.11
CA LEU A 44 -2.14 12.94 13.49
C LEU A 44 -1.30 13.96 12.71
N PRO A 45 -0.02 14.18 13.07
CA PRO A 45 0.83 15.12 12.35
C PRO A 45 1.02 14.72 10.89
N GLY A 46 1.07 15.72 10.00
CA GLY A 46 1.43 15.52 8.60
C GLY A 46 2.87 15.03 8.42
N VAL A 47 3.25 14.72 7.18
CA VAL A 47 4.66 14.52 6.82
C VAL A 47 5.31 15.90 6.73
N ILE A 48 6.41 16.11 7.46
CA ILE A 48 7.12 17.38 7.48
C ILE A 48 8.18 17.40 6.37
N LEU A 49 9.04 16.39 6.36
CA LEU A 49 10.20 16.22 5.49
C LEU A 49 10.56 14.74 5.43
N ASP A 50 11.03 14.28 4.28
CA ASP A 50 11.79 13.05 4.12
C ASP A 50 13.25 13.38 3.77
N SER A 51 14.19 12.56 4.24
CA SER A 51 15.61 12.70 3.91
C SER A 51 16.31 11.36 3.77
N THR A 52 17.46 11.38 3.11
CA THR A 52 18.41 10.26 3.01
C THR A 52 19.77 10.66 3.60
N PRO A 53 20.62 9.68 3.96
CA PRO A 53 22.00 9.96 4.34
C PRO A 53 22.79 10.69 3.23
N PRO A 54 23.86 11.42 3.56
CA PRO A 54 24.71 12.07 2.56
C PRO A 54 25.21 11.10 1.50
N GLY A 55 25.02 11.44 0.22
CA GLY A 55 25.44 10.62 -0.92
C GLY A 55 24.49 9.47 -1.29
N VAL A 56 23.37 9.33 -0.58
CA VAL A 56 22.32 8.35 -0.87
C VAL A 56 21.10 9.07 -1.44
N HIS A 57 20.44 8.47 -2.43
CA HIS A 57 19.23 8.97 -3.06
C HIS A 57 18.03 8.11 -2.67
N PHE A 58 16.82 8.67 -2.76
CA PHE A 58 15.60 7.88 -2.61
C PHE A 58 15.53 6.81 -3.70
N GLY A 59 15.19 5.59 -3.31
CA GLY A 59 15.23 4.42 -4.20
C GLY A 59 16.55 3.66 -4.17
N ASP A 60 17.61 4.18 -3.56
CA ASP A 60 18.84 3.41 -3.36
C ASP A 60 18.61 2.25 -2.39
N VAL A 61 19.27 1.11 -2.65
CA VAL A 61 19.12 -0.11 -1.86
C VAL A 61 19.99 -0.04 -0.61
N SER A 62 19.38 -0.17 0.58
CA SER A 62 20.10 -0.24 1.87
C SER A 62 20.46 -1.68 2.27
N SER A 63 19.66 -2.66 1.84
CA SER A 63 19.93 -4.09 1.99
C SER A 63 19.40 -4.82 0.76
N ASP A 64 20.32 -5.34 -0.05
CA ASP A 64 19.99 -5.92 -1.36
C ASP A 64 19.80 -7.44 -1.29
N VAL A 65 19.22 -8.00 -2.35
CA VAL A 65 19.19 -9.43 -2.58
C VAL A 65 20.63 -9.95 -2.72
N ALA A 66 20.91 -11.11 -2.13
CA ALA A 66 22.23 -11.73 -2.22
C ALA A 66 22.66 -11.91 -3.69
N ALA A 67 23.91 -11.55 -3.99
CA ALA A 67 24.43 -11.67 -5.36
C ALA A 67 24.48 -13.14 -5.80
N ASN A 68 24.14 -13.40 -7.08
CA ASN A 68 24.11 -14.75 -7.67
C ASN A 68 23.25 -15.74 -6.89
N SER A 69 22.13 -15.27 -6.32
CA SER A 69 21.20 -16.11 -5.59
C SER A 69 20.23 -16.84 -6.52
N ASP A 70 20.01 -18.12 -6.19
CA ASP A 70 18.98 -18.97 -6.76
C ASP A 70 17.94 -19.28 -5.67
N PHE A 71 16.69 -18.93 -5.92
CA PHE A 71 15.58 -19.21 -5.02
C PHE A 71 14.66 -20.28 -5.58
N ARG A 72 14.02 -21.02 -4.68
CA ARG A 72 12.97 -21.97 -5.02
C ARG A 72 11.61 -21.34 -4.78
N LYS A 73 10.59 -21.84 -5.47
CA LYS A 73 9.18 -21.62 -5.12
C LYS A 73 8.94 -21.86 -3.63
N GLY A 74 8.09 -21.03 -3.03
CA GLY A 74 7.85 -20.98 -1.59
C GLY A 74 8.91 -20.22 -0.77
N SER A 75 10.07 -19.89 -1.33
CA SER A 75 11.09 -19.06 -0.65
C SER A 75 10.63 -17.60 -0.59
N THR A 76 11.14 -16.86 0.39
CA THR A 76 10.92 -15.40 0.48
C THR A 76 12.18 -14.64 0.10
N VAL A 77 12.06 -13.73 -0.86
CA VAL A 77 13.10 -12.81 -1.30
C VAL A 77 12.78 -11.43 -0.76
N ASN A 78 13.79 -10.68 -0.32
CA ASN A 78 13.57 -9.32 0.16
C ASN A 78 14.67 -8.35 -0.27
N ALA A 79 14.29 -7.08 -0.38
CA ALA A 79 15.20 -5.96 -0.55
C ALA A 79 14.66 -4.75 0.21
N THR A 80 15.55 -3.99 0.85
CA THR A 80 15.20 -2.76 1.55
C THR A 80 15.79 -1.56 0.84
N PHE A 81 14.98 -0.52 0.65
CA PHE A 81 15.31 0.71 -0.04
C PHE A 81 15.25 1.89 0.92
N HIS A 82 16.13 2.88 0.73
CA HIS A 82 15.93 4.21 1.28
C HIS A 82 14.69 4.83 0.64
N SER A 83 13.72 5.23 1.47
CA SER A 83 12.39 5.60 1.02
C SER A 83 11.85 6.81 1.79
N ALA A 84 10.61 7.17 1.50
CA ALA A 84 9.87 8.30 2.06
C ALA A 84 8.54 7.83 2.66
N CYS A 85 7.87 8.72 3.40
CA CYS A 85 6.57 8.41 3.99
C CYS A 85 5.49 8.14 2.92
N PRO A 86 4.80 6.99 2.92
CA PRO A 86 3.75 6.66 1.94
C PRO A 86 2.52 7.56 2.02
N ARG A 87 2.45 8.46 3.01
CA ARG A 87 1.38 9.45 3.12
C ARG A 87 1.60 10.67 2.22
N ASN A 88 2.77 10.80 1.58
CA ASN A 88 3.01 11.88 0.62
C ASN A 88 2.14 11.69 -0.63
N ASP A 89 2.04 10.47 -1.12
CA ASP A 89 1.19 10.08 -2.24
C ASP A 89 0.71 8.65 -2.00
N LEU A 90 -0.60 8.42 -2.11
CA LEU A 90 -1.19 7.10 -1.93
C LEU A 90 -0.89 6.17 -3.11
N LEU A 91 -0.42 6.73 -4.23
CA LEU A 91 -0.24 6.03 -5.50
C LEU A 91 -1.50 5.24 -5.89
N THR A 92 -2.68 5.86 -5.72
CA THR A 92 -3.96 5.27 -6.12
C THR A 92 -3.92 4.92 -7.61
N ASP A 93 -4.35 3.71 -7.96
CA ASP A 93 -4.23 3.11 -9.31
C ASP A 93 -2.78 2.97 -9.82
N GLY A 94 -1.80 3.13 -8.92
CA GLY A 94 -0.39 2.82 -9.10
C GLY A 94 0.05 1.71 -8.14
N THR A 95 1.35 1.67 -7.81
CA THR A 95 1.91 0.65 -6.91
C THR A 95 3.16 1.16 -6.20
N PHE A 96 3.40 0.71 -4.96
CA PHE A 96 4.66 0.92 -4.23
C PHE A 96 5.72 -0.14 -4.53
N ALA A 97 5.32 -1.29 -5.08
CA ALA A 97 6.17 -2.46 -5.18
C ALA A 97 5.81 -3.30 -6.41
N LEU A 98 6.81 -3.63 -7.23
CA LEU A 98 6.69 -4.61 -8.29
C LEU A 98 7.70 -5.73 -8.11
N VAL A 99 7.26 -6.92 -8.51
CA VAL A 99 8.15 -7.98 -8.95
C VAL A 99 8.17 -7.93 -10.47
N GLU A 100 9.34 -7.70 -11.05
CA GLU A 100 9.52 -7.71 -12.49
C GLU A 100 10.29 -8.97 -12.90
N ARG A 101 9.86 -9.61 -14.01
CA ARG A 101 10.54 -10.75 -14.63
C ARG A 101 11.23 -10.32 -15.91
N LEU A 102 12.44 -10.82 -16.14
CA LEU A 102 13.17 -10.61 -17.39
C LEU A 102 12.56 -11.47 -18.51
N ASN A 103 12.19 -10.83 -19.61
CA ASN A 103 11.65 -11.45 -20.81
C ASN A 103 12.38 -10.90 -22.05
N GLY A 104 13.33 -11.68 -22.58
CA GLY A 104 14.32 -11.17 -23.53
C GLY A 104 15.20 -10.11 -22.85
N ASP A 105 15.22 -8.91 -23.41
CA ASP A 105 15.95 -7.76 -22.86
C ASP A 105 15.08 -6.82 -22.01
N ASN A 106 13.79 -7.15 -21.85
CA ASN A 106 12.80 -6.28 -21.19
C ASN A 106 12.40 -6.83 -19.82
N TRP A 107 12.22 -5.93 -18.85
CA TRP A 107 11.61 -6.23 -17.56
C TRP A 107 10.11 -6.01 -17.65
N ILE A 108 9.33 -7.04 -17.32
CA ILE A 108 7.86 -6.96 -17.30
C ILE A 108 7.34 -7.14 -15.87
N PRO A 109 6.39 -6.31 -15.41
CA PRO A 109 5.73 -6.54 -14.13
C PRO A 109 4.96 -7.85 -14.18
N VAL A 110 5.06 -8.64 -13.11
CA VAL A 110 4.37 -9.93 -12.98
C VAL A 110 3.68 -10.09 -11.64
N TYR A 111 4.08 -9.33 -10.62
CA TYR A 111 3.33 -9.16 -9.39
C TYR A 111 3.45 -7.70 -8.92
N ASP A 112 2.43 -7.19 -8.26
CA ASP A 112 2.42 -5.87 -7.63
C ASP A 112 1.96 -5.92 -6.16
N ASP A 113 1.71 -4.77 -5.53
CA ASP A 113 1.33 -4.68 -4.12
C ASP A 113 -0.15 -4.98 -3.83
N ASP A 114 -0.94 -5.37 -4.82
CA ASP A 114 -2.27 -6.00 -4.65
C ASP A 114 -2.20 -7.53 -4.58
N ASP A 115 -1.07 -8.12 -5.00
CA ASP A 115 -0.83 -9.55 -4.92
C ASP A 115 -0.50 -9.99 -3.49
N TRP A 116 -1.17 -11.06 -3.03
CA TRP A 116 -0.92 -11.64 -1.70
C TRP A 116 0.55 -12.04 -1.45
N SER A 117 1.26 -12.35 -2.53
CA SER A 117 2.63 -12.83 -2.51
C SER A 117 3.68 -11.75 -2.26
N LEU A 118 3.34 -10.47 -2.52
CA LEU A 118 4.24 -9.33 -2.38
C LEU A 118 3.80 -8.42 -1.24
N ARG A 119 4.74 -8.03 -0.39
CA ARG A 119 4.48 -7.16 0.77
C ARG A 119 5.36 -5.94 0.71
N PHE A 120 4.73 -4.78 0.74
CA PHE A 120 5.36 -3.50 1.00
C PHE A 120 5.35 -3.20 2.51
N LYS A 121 6.52 -3.00 3.11
CA LYS A 121 6.67 -2.64 4.52
C LYS A 121 7.43 -1.33 4.67
N TRP A 122 6.75 -0.29 5.14
CA TRP A 122 7.38 0.97 5.49
C TRP A 122 7.83 1.00 6.95
N SER A 123 9.03 1.49 7.21
CA SER A 123 9.57 1.65 8.56
C SER A 123 10.45 2.89 8.70
N ARG A 124 10.67 3.31 9.94
CA ARG A 124 11.59 4.40 10.31
C ARG A 124 12.32 4.04 11.59
N PRO A 125 13.57 4.48 11.78
CA PRO A 125 14.35 4.14 12.97
C PRO A 125 13.79 4.76 14.26
N SER A 126 13.04 5.86 14.17
CA SER A 126 12.36 6.49 15.30
C SER A 126 11.13 7.28 14.85
N LYS A 127 10.19 7.56 15.78
CA LYS A 127 8.89 8.21 15.46
C LYS A 127 8.97 9.57 14.78
N LEU A 128 10.10 10.27 14.85
CA LEU A 128 10.28 11.60 14.24
C LEU A 128 11.46 11.62 13.27
N SER A 129 12.02 10.46 12.91
CA SER A 129 13.08 10.41 11.91
C SER A 129 12.55 10.85 10.54
N PRO A 130 13.27 11.75 9.85
CA PRO A 130 13.00 12.07 8.44
C PRO A 130 13.51 10.98 7.49
N GLU A 131 14.36 10.08 7.96
CA GLU A 131 14.82 8.92 7.21
C GLU A 131 13.83 7.77 7.36
N SER A 132 13.56 7.07 6.26
CA SER A 132 12.68 5.92 6.27
C SER A 132 13.10 4.88 5.25
N PHE A 133 12.55 3.68 5.41
CA PHE A 133 12.89 2.52 4.60
C PHE A 133 11.63 1.83 4.09
N ALA A 134 11.72 1.31 2.88
CA ALA A 134 10.74 0.41 2.30
C ALA A 134 11.37 -0.96 2.12
N THR A 135 10.86 -1.97 2.83
CA THR A 135 11.25 -3.37 2.60
C THR A 135 10.19 -4.03 1.75
N LEU A 136 10.60 -4.51 0.58
CA LEU A 136 9.78 -5.35 -0.27
C LEU A 136 10.09 -6.81 0.06
N GLU A 137 9.05 -7.59 0.36
CA GLU A 137 9.16 -9.03 0.60
C GLU A 137 8.26 -9.78 -0.38
N TRP A 138 8.85 -10.62 -1.20
CA TRP A 138 8.13 -11.48 -2.14
C TRP A 138 8.27 -12.94 -1.74
N THR A 139 7.17 -13.56 -1.35
CA THR A 139 7.09 -15.01 -1.18
C THR A 139 6.75 -15.64 -2.52
N ILE A 140 7.74 -16.29 -3.15
CA ILE A 140 7.63 -16.80 -4.53
C ILE A 140 6.47 -17.82 -4.62
N PRO A 141 5.43 -17.54 -5.42
CA PRO A 141 4.31 -18.46 -5.61
C PRO A 141 4.71 -19.81 -6.23
N GLU A 142 3.95 -20.86 -5.95
CA GLU A 142 4.19 -22.21 -6.51
C GLU A 142 4.01 -22.27 -8.03
N ASP A 143 3.19 -21.38 -8.59
CA ASP A 143 2.95 -21.24 -10.02
C ASP A 143 3.89 -20.24 -10.71
N ALA A 144 4.82 -19.62 -9.97
CA ALA A 144 5.82 -18.73 -10.56
C ALA A 144 6.62 -19.44 -11.66
N VAL A 145 6.80 -18.76 -12.79
CA VAL A 145 7.55 -19.28 -13.93
C VAL A 145 9.05 -19.20 -13.64
N PRO A 146 9.84 -20.27 -13.83
CA PRO A 146 11.29 -20.17 -13.66
C PRO A 146 11.90 -19.07 -14.54
N GLY A 147 12.82 -18.29 -13.98
CA GLY A 147 13.38 -17.13 -14.67
C GLY A 147 14.19 -16.20 -13.79
N VAL A 148 14.55 -15.05 -14.35
CA VAL A 148 15.28 -14.00 -13.63
C VAL A 148 14.31 -12.89 -13.26
N TYR A 149 14.37 -12.46 -12.01
CA TYR A 149 13.45 -11.54 -11.38
C TYR A 149 14.20 -10.38 -10.71
N ARG A 150 13.53 -9.27 -10.46
CA ARG A 150 14.00 -8.19 -9.59
C ARG A 150 12.82 -7.53 -8.86
N LEU A 151 13.12 -6.91 -7.72
CA LEU A 151 12.17 -6.10 -6.98
C LEU A 151 12.34 -4.64 -7.40
N ARG A 152 11.23 -3.94 -7.62
CA ARG A 152 11.21 -2.52 -7.96
C ARG A 152 10.30 -1.77 -6.99
N HIS A 153 10.80 -0.70 -6.42
CA HIS A 153 10.09 0.13 -5.47
C HIS A 153 9.76 1.49 -6.11
N PHE A 154 8.58 2.02 -5.80
CA PHE A 154 8.14 3.36 -6.18
C PHE A 154 7.74 4.12 -4.91
N GLY A 155 8.02 5.42 -4.90
CA GLY A 155 7.62 6.28 -3.79
C GLY A 155 7.63 7.74 -4.16
N ALA A 156 7.19 8.57 -3.22
CA ALA A 156 7.13 10.00 -3.36
C ALA A 156 7.73 10.67 -2.11
N SER A 157 8.80 11.44 -2.29
CA SER A 157 9.49 12.11 -1.20
C SER A 157 9.04 13.55 -1.05
N LYS A 158 8.99 14.04 0.18
CA LYS A 158 8.69 15.43 0.47
C LYS A 158 9.96 16.17 0.89
N PRO A 159 10.51 17.07 0.06
CA PRO A 159 11.64 17.92 0.45
C PRO A 159 11.20 19.00 1.45
N LEU A 160 12.18 19.66 2.09
CA LEU A 160 11.90 20.70 3.08
C LEU A 160 11.26 21.94 2.44
N ILE A 161 11.68 22.24 1.22
CA ILE A 161 11.20 23.32 0.37
C ILE A 161 10.95 22.72 -1.01
N GLY A 162 9.76 22.91 -1.57
CA GLY A 162 9.39 22.42 -2.89
C GLY A 162 8.14 21.55 -2.88
N SER A 163 7.94 20.83 -3.98
CA SER A 163 6.85 19.88 -4.17
C SER A 163 7.31 18.45 -3.89
N ILE A 164 6.35 17.55 -3.75
CA ILE A 164 6.61 16.11 -3.67
C ILE A 164 7.29 15.64 -4.96
N GLU A 165 8.28 14.76 -4.85
CA GLU A 165 9.06 14.20 -5.96
C GLU A 165 8.94 12.69 -6.00
N HIS A 166 8.55 12.12 -7.14
CA HIS A 166 8.48 10.67 -7.32
C HIS A 166 9.85 10.09 -7.63
N PHE A 167 10.12 8.90 -7.09
CA PHE A 167 11.36 8.17 -7.31
C PHE A 167 11.08 6.68 -7.51
N THR A 168 12.07 5.97 -8.05
CA THR A 168 12.05 4.52 -8.17
C THR A 168 13.37 3.90 -7.76
N GLY A 169 13.33 2.74 -7.12
CA GLY A 169 14.49 1.92 -6.77
C GLY A 169 14.39 0.54 -7.39
N THR A 170 15.51 -0.12 -7.64
CA THR A 170 15.53 -1.49 -8.18
C THR A 170 16.60 -2.32 -7.49
N SER A 171 16.23 -3.52 -7.04
CA SER A 171 17.16 -4.47 -6.44
C SER A 171 18.10 -5.08 -7.49
N ARG A 172 19.11 -5.83 -7.05
CA ARG A 172 19.78 -6.80 -7.92
C ARG A 172 18.78 -7.82 -8.47
N ALA A 173 19.13 -8.36 -9.63
CA ALA A 173 18.43 -9.48 -10.23
C ALA A 173 18.78 -10.79 -9.51
N PHE A 174 17.82 -11.70 -9.43
CA PHE A 174 17.96 -13.03 -8.83
C PHE A 174 17.19 -14.07 -9.63
N ALA A 175 17.62 -15.34 -9.54
CA ALA A 175 16.99 -16.43 -10.29
C ALA A 175 15.96 -17.18 -9.42
N VAL A 176 14.89 -17.64 -10.06
CA VAL A 176 13.87 -18.52 -9.49
C VAL A 176 13.84 -19.81 -10.29
N ARG A 177 13.91 -20.96 -9.61
CA ARG A 177 13.89 -22.31 -10.20
C ARG A 177 12.82 -23.22 -9.59
#